data_AF-A0A7T5R891-F1
#
_entry.id   AF-A0A7T5R891-F1
#
_cell.length_a   1.000
_cell.length_b   1.000
_cell.length_c   1.000
_cell.angle_alpha   90.00
_cell.angle_beta   90.00
_cell.angle_gamma   90.00
#
_symmetry.space_group_name_H-M   'P 1'
#
loop_
_entity.id
_entity.type
_entity.pdbx_description
1 polymer ?
#
loop_
_entity_poly.entity_id
_entity_poly.type
_entity_poly.pdbx_seq_one_letter_code
_entity_poly.pdbx_strand_id
1 'polypeptide(L)'
;MIPPFPIRKTLPFTRRFFRGPAAAMVQLSPSLKYYLDAIHAEETADEYATLGLANAVLMGSLAFLTVFSLAIFAGQALQFFGFSLIAGLSMGAVTLLYWMSFPKVQAHKRAQLIDRELLFALRDISVELDAGMSFVDSLDLLTEGYGHLSEEMNEIVKDIRIGTPLEDAMERSMRKNTSKLYKSAMLRIFNGIRSGADIPTLLSVVIENLTEETKAQVKAYGQEINLWATLYLMVGIVLPSMGLTLMVMLSTFTGLAITESLVYMLTFFLLMFHASAIGFLRSRRPLVEV
;
A
#
# COMPACT_ATOMS: atom_id res chain seq x y z
N MET A 1 -6.65 7.15 -7.54
CA MET A 1 -5.95 7.57 -8.77
C MET A 1 -6.32 6.53 -9.82
N ILE A 2 -7.27 6.87 -10.67
CA ILE A 2 -7.84 5.98 -11.70
C ILE A 2 -6.75 5.73 -12.76
N PRO A 3 -6.54 4.50 -13.26
CA PRO A 3 -5.55 4.27 -14.30
C PRO A 3 -5.83 5.15 -15.53
N PRO A 4 -4.79 5.61 -16.25
CA PRO A 4 -4.88 6.70 -17.23
C PRO A 4 -5.68 6.40 -18.51
N PHE A 5 -6.28 5.22 -18.66
CA PHE A 5 -7.04 4.85 -19.85
C PHE A 5 -8.48 4.43 -19.50
N PRO A 6 -9.49 4.84 -20.30
CA PRO A 6 -10.85 4.30 -20.19
C PRO A 6 -10.86 2.83 -20.63
N ILE A 7 -10.65 1.96 -19.63
CA ILE A 7 -10.55 0.50 -19.66
C ILE A 7 -11.62 -0.16 -20.57
N ARG A 8 -12.86 0.35 -20.54
CA ARG A 8 -14.02 -0.25 -21.21
C ARG A 8 -13.98 -0.17 -22.75
N LYS A 9 -13.24 0.76 -23.36
CA LYS A 9 -13.23 0.96 -24.82
C LYS A 9 -12.11 0.21 -25.55
N THR A 10 -11.03 -0.17 -24.88
CA THR A 10 -9.85 -0.82 -25.48
C THR A 10 -9.86 -2.35 -25.35
N LEU A 11 -10.71 -2.89 -24.48
CA LEU A 11 -10.85 -4.33 -24.19
C LEU A 11 -10.98 -5.27 -25.41
N PRO A 12 -11.80 -4.98 -26.44
CA PRO A 12 -12.01 -5.95 -27.52
C PRO A 12 -10.78 -6.09 -28.44
N PHE A 13 -9.99 -5.03 -28.60
CA PHE A 13 -8.81 -5.04 -29.47
C PHE A 13 -7.61 -5.70 -28.77
N THR A 14 -7.40 -5.41 -27.48
CA THR A 14 -6.27 -5.95 -26.71
C THR A 14 -6.41 -7.44 -26.40
N ARG A 15 -7.64 -7.93 -26.19
CA ARG A 15 -7.94 -9.35 -25.93
C ARG A 15 -7.52 -10.30 -27.06
N ARG A 16 -7.48 -9.84 -28.32
CA ARG A 16 -7.13 -10.71 -29.46
C ARG A 16 -5.64 -11.05 -29.51
N PHE A 17 -4.77 -10.15 -29.05
CA PHE A 17 -3.32 -10.30 -29.15
C PHE A 17 -2.65 -10.67 -27.82
N PHE A 18 -3.14 -10.17 -26.68
CA PHE A 18 -2.42 -10.27 -25.40
C PHE A 18 -2.99 -11.29 -24.41
N ARG A 19 -4.10 -11.98 -24.73
CA ARG A 19 -4.76 -12.91 -23.80
C ARG A 19 -3.90 -14.12 -23.41
N GLY A 20 -3.09 -14.65 -24.33
CA GLY A 20 -2.16 -15.76 -24.06
C GLY A 20 -1.10 -15.42 -23.01
N PRO A 21 -0.23 -14.42 -23.25
CA PRO A 21 0.78 -14.00 -22.26
C PRO A 21 0.15 -13.44 -20.98
N ALA A 22 -1.00 -12.77 -21.05
CA ALA A 22 -1.72 -12.31 -19.86
C ALA A 22 -2.15 -13.47 -18.96
N ALA A 23 -2.70 -14.55 -19.54
CA ALA A 23 -3.10 -15.73 -18.78
C ALA A 23 -1.90 -16.41 -18.10
N ALA A 24 -0.74 -16.47 -18.75
CA ALA A 24 0.49 -16.97 -18.15
C ALA A 24 0.94 -16.11 -16.95
N MET A 25 0.80 -14.78 -17.05
CA MET A 25 1.11 -13.87 -15.94
C MET A 25 0.15 -14.03 -14.75
N VAL A 26 -1.13 -14.25 -15.00
CA VAL A 26 -2.12 -14.49 -13.94
C VAL A 26 -1.85 -15.81 -13.23
N GLN A 27 -1.43 -16.86 -13.95
CA GLN A 27 -1.00 -18.12 -13.34
C GLN A 27 0.25 -17.97 -12.46
N LEU A 28 1.20 -17.13 -12.87
CA LEU A 28 2.40 -16.83 -12.08
C LEU A 28 2.12 -15.94 -10.86
N SER A 29 1.04 -15.16 -10.88
CA SER A 29 0.62 -14.29 -9.77
C SER A 29 -0.84 -14.51 -9.37
N PRO A 30 -1.17 -15.65 -8.71
CA PRO A 30 -2.54 -15.94 -8.27
C PRO A 30 -3.08 -14.89 -7.29
N SER A 31 -2.18 -14.19 -6.59
CA SER A 31 -2.52 -13.12 -5.65
C SER A 31 -3.15 -11.91 -6.31
N LEU A 32 -2.98 -11.71 -7.63
CA LEU A 32 -3.60 -10.61 -8.36
C LEU A 32 -5.13 -10.66 -8.28
N LYS A 33 -5.72 -11.84 -8.47
CA LYS A 33 -7.17 -12.03 -8.35
C LYS A 33 -7.67 -11.62 -6.97
N TYR A 34 -6.98 -12.10 -5.95
CA TYR A 34 -7.28 -11.77 -4.55
C TYR A 34 -7.23 -10.26 -4.27
N TYR A 35 -6.24 -9.53 -4.79
CA TYR A 35 -6.16 -8.07 -4.60
C TYR A 35 -7.19 -7.28 -5.40
N LEU A 36 -7.61 -7.78 -6.57
CA LEU A 36 -8.67 -7.16 -7.37
C LEU A 36 -10.04 -7.34 -6.71
N ASP A 37 -10.32 -8.55 -6.21
CA ASP A 37 -11.53 -8.83 -5.44
C ASP A 37 -11.60 -7.95 -4.18
N ALA A 38 -10.47 -7.76 -3.48
CA ALA A 38 -10.38 -6.92 -2.28
C ALA A 38 -10.66 -5.42 -2.51
N ILE A 39 -10.50 -4.93 -3.74
CA ILE A 39 -10.78 -3.52 -4.09
C ILE A 39 -12.09 -3.34 -4.84
N HIS A 40 -12.94 -4.39 -4.90
CA HIS A 40 -14.19 -4.38 -5.67
C HIS A 40 -13.99 -3.96 -7.12
N ALA A 41 -12.90 -4.43 -7.74
CA ALA A 41 -12.66 -4.16 -9.16
C ALA A 41 -13.74 -4.83 -10.01
N GLU A 42 -14.33 -4.09 -10.96
CA GLU A 42 -15.28 -4.64 -11.94
C GLU A 42 -14.61 -5.60 -12.95
N GLU A 43 -13.29 -5.46 -13.11
CA GLU A 43 -12.51 -6.18 -14.12
C GLU A 43 -11.99 -7.52 -13.58
N THR A 44 -12.03 -8.55 -14.43
CA THR A 44 -11.41 -9.85 -14.11
C THR A 44 -9.88 -9.76 -14.12
N ALA A 45 -9.21 -10.65 -13.38
CA ALA A 45 -7.74 -10.71 -13.33
C ALA A 45 -7.11 -10.85 -14.73
N ASP A 46 -7.74 -11.61 -15.61
CA ASP A 46 -7.30 -11.79 -17.00
C ASP A 46 -7.43 -10.50 -17.82
N GLU A 47 -8.54 -9.76 -17.68
CA GLU A 47 -8.74 -8.47 -18.34
C GLU A 47 -7.73 -7.43 -17.87
N TYR A 48 -7.52 -7.35 -16.56
CA TYR A 48 -6.57 -6.43 -15.95
C TYR A 48 -5.13 -6.69 -16.42
N ALA A 49 -4.70 -7.96 -16.47
CA ALA A 49 -3.38 -8.34 -16.94
C ALA A 49 -3.21 -8.08 -18.46
N THR A 50 -4.25 -8.33 -19.25
CA THR A 50 -4.26 -8.06 -20.70
C THR A 50 -4.07 -6.56 -20.98
N LEU A 51 -4.75 -5.70 -20.22
CA LEU A 51 -4.61 -4.25 -20.33
C LEU A 51 -3.24 -3.77 -19.84
N GLY A 52 -2.71 -4.35 -18.77
CA GLY A 52 -1.37 -4.05 -18.27
C GLY A 52 -0.28 -4.35 -19.31
N LEU A 53 -0.37 -5.50 -19.98
CA LEU A 53 0.54 -5.87 -21.06
C LEU A 53 0.43 -4.93 -22.27
N ALA A 54 -0.80 -4.63 -22.69
CA ALA A 54 -1.01 -3.70 -23.80
C ALA A 54 -0.43 -2.31 -23.50
N ASN A 55 -0.64 -1.81 -22.28
CA ASN A 55 -0.09 -0.52 -21.85
C ASN A 55 1.44 -0.55 -21.73
N ALA A 56 2.02 -1.65 -21.25
CA ALA A 56 3.47 -1.83 -21.18
C ALA A 56 4.11 -1.82 -22.58
N VAL A 57 3.51 -2.50 -23.56
CA VAL A 57 3.99 -2.49 -24.95
C VAL A 57 3.84 -1.10 -25.58
N LEU A 58 2.73 -0.40 -25.32
CA LEU A 58 2.50 0.94 -25.83
C LEU A 58 3.50 1.96 -25.24
N MET A 59 3.73 1.94 -23.94
CA MET A 59 4.69 2.82 -23.28
C MET A 59 6.12 2.49 -23.68
N GLY A 60 6.45 1.20 -23.82
CA GLY A 60 7.76 0.75 -24.28
C GLY A 60 8.04 1.15 -25.73
N SER A 61 7.05 1.01 -26.62
CA SER A 61 7.20 1.43 -28.02
C SER A 61 7.30 2.96 -28.15
N LEU A 62 6.54 3.72 -27.35
CA LEU A 62 6.65 5.16 -27.31
C LEU A 62 8.04 5.61 -26.84
N ALA A 63 8.58 5.00 -25.77
CA ALA A 63 9.92 5.29 -25.27
C ALA A 63 11.02 4.90 -26.28
N PHE A 64 10.86 3.78 -26.99
CA PHE A 64 11.74 3.42 -28.08
C PHE A 64 11.73 4.48 -29.18
N LEU A 65 10.54 4.88 -29.64
CA LEU A 65 10.37 5.83 -30.74
C LEU A 65 10.91 7.22 -30.37
N THR A 66 10.71 7.70 -29.15
CA THR A 66 11.23 9.00 -28.71
C THR A 66 12.77 9.00 -28.73
N VAL A 67 13.41 8.01 -28.10
CA VAL A 67 14.89 7.92 -28.06
C VAL A 67 15.46 7.70 -29.47
N PHE A 68 14.81 6.85 -30.27
CA PHE A 68 15.26 6.57 -31.63
C PHE A 68 15.11 7.79 -32.55
N SER A 69 14.01 8.55 -32.43
CA SER A 69 13.82 9.78 -33.20
C SER A 69 14.90 10.83 -32.89
N LEU A 70 15.25 11.01 -31.61
CA LEU A 70 16.33 11.90 -31.20
C LEU A 70 17.69 11.46 -31.77
N ALA A 71 17.95 10.14 -31.82
CA ALA A 71 19.16 9.59 -32.42
C ALA A 71 19.24 9.83 -33.93
N ILE A 72 18.11 9.80 -34.65
CA ILE A 72 18.03 10.16 -36.07
C ILE A 72 18.35 11.64 -36.25
N PHE A 73 17.74 12.53 -35.46
CA PHE A 73 18.02 13.97 -35.52
C PHE A 73 19.48 14.32 -35.23
N ALA A 74 20.14 13.56 -34.33
CA ALA A 74 21.56 13.72 -34.03
C ALA A 74 22.51 13.11 -35.09
N GLY A 75 21.98 12.45 -36.13
CA GLY A 75 22.77 11.77 -37.16
C GLY A 75 23.49 10.51 -36.68
N GLN A 76 23.13 9.97 -35.50
CA GLN A 76 23.82 8.86 -34.83
C GLN A 76 22.92 7.62 -34.66
N ALA A 77 21.90 7.47 -35.50
CA ALA A 77 20.87 6.43 -35.39
C ALA A 77 21.42 5.00 -35.24
N LEU A 78 22.48 4.65 -35.98
CA LEU A 78 23.07 3.30 -35.91
C LEU A 78 23.74 3.01 -34.56
N GLN A 79 24.39 4.02 -33.96
CA GLN A 79 25.11 3.89 -32.70
C GLN A 79 24.15 3.80 -31.50
N PHE A 80 23.01 4.49 -31.57
CA PHE A 80 22.02 4.56 -30.49
C PHE A 80 20.85 3.57 -30.62
N PHE A 81 20.84 2.72 -31.64
CA PHE A 81 19.79 1.73 -31.81
C PHE A 81 19.67 0.80 -30.60
N GLY A 82 20.80 0.27 -30.12
CA GLY A 82 20.83 -0.59 -28.93
C GLY A 82 20.34 0.13 -27.67
N PHE A 83 20.73 1.39 -27.49
CA PHE A 83 20.28 2.21 -26.36
C PHE A 83 18.77 2.48 -26.41
N SER A 84 18.23 2.76 -27.60
CA SER A 84 16.79 2.96 -27.82
C SER A 84 16.00 1.71 -27.48
N LEU A 85 16.50 0.53 -27.86
CA LEU A 85 15.88 -0.76 -27.54
C LEU A 85 15.85 -1.02 -26.03
N ILE A 86 16.97 -0.78 -25.35
CA ILE A 86 17.06 -0.91 -23.88
C ILE A 86 16.11 0.08 -23.19
N ALA A 87 16.04 1.32 -23.65
CA ALA A 87 15.11 2.33 -23.13
C ALA A 87 13.65 1.90 -23.30
N GLY A 88 13.26 1.38 -24.47
CA GLY A 88 11.91 0.88 -24.71
C GLY A 88 11.55 -0.32 -23.84
N LEU A 89 12.43 -1.32 -23.76
CA LEU A 89 12.22 -2.52 -22.96
C LEU A 89 12.16 -2.22 -21.46
N SER A 90 13.08 -1.37 -20.96
CA SER A 90 13.09 -0.96 -19.55
C SER A 90 11.84 -0.19 -19.17
N MET A 91 11.39 0.77 -20.01
CA MET A 91 10.16 1.52 -19.75
C MET A 91 8.92 0.62 -19.77
N GLY A 92 8.84 -0.31 -20.72
CA GLY A 92 7.77 -1.31 -20.78
C GLY A 92 7.75 -2.20 -19.53
N ALA A 93 8.92 -2.70 -19.10
CA ALA A 93 9.06 -3.52 -17.91
C ALA A 93 8.64 -2.77 -16.63
N VAL A 94 9.11 -1.53 -16.45
CA VAL A 94 8.74 -0.67 -15.30
C VAL A 94 7.23 -0.42 -15.27
N THR A 95 6.64 -0.11 -16.43
CA THR A 95 5.19 0.10 -16.56
C THR A 95 4.41 -1.14 -16.16
N LEU A 96 4.85 -2.32 -16.60
CA LEU A 96 4.21 -3.59 -16.28
C LEU A 96 4.30 -3.92 -14.78
N LEU A 97 5.48 -3.76 -14.18
CA LEU A 97 5.70 -3.99 -12.76
C LEU A 97 4.86 -3.04 -11.90
N TYR A 98 4.79 -1.76 -12.29
CA TYR A 98 3.93 -0.78 -11.63
C TYR A 98 2.46 -1.19 -11.74
N TRP A 99 1.98 -1.54 -12.93
CA TRP A 99 0.60 -1.94 -13.18
C TRP A 99 0.18 -3.18 -12.38
N MET A 100 1.04 -4.21 -12.33
CA MET A 100 0.79 -5.44 -11.57
C MET A 100 0.82 -5.21 -10.05
N SER A 101 1.64 -4.28 -9.58
CA SER A 101 1.76 -3.96 -8.15
C SER A 101 0.66 -3.02 -7.66
N PHE A 102 0.02 -2.27 -8.56
CA PHE A 102 -0.95 -1.23 -8.25
C PHE A 102 -2.16 -1.74 -7.44
N PRO A 103 -2.83 -2.87 -7.79
CA PRO A 103 -3.97 -3.38 -7.02
C PRO A 103 -3.58 -3.74 -5.59
N LYS A 104 -2.40 -4.34 -5.41
CA LYS A 104 -1.87 -4.68 -4.09
C LYS A 104 -1.73 -3.44 -3.21
N VAL A 105 -1.16 -2.35 -3.75
CA VAL A 105 -0.99 -1.09 -3.01
C VAL A 105 -2.35 -0.50 -2.63
N GLN A 106 -3.32 -0.48 -3.55
CA GLN A 106 -4.66 0.03 -3.26
C GLN A 106 -5.39 -0.82 -2.22
N ALA A 107 -5.30 -2.14 -2.32
CA ALA A 107 -5.89 -3.05 -1.34
C ALA A 107 -5.31 -2.85 0.06
N HIS A 108 -3.99 -2.63 0.18
CA HIS A 108 -3.37 -2.32 1.47
C HIS A 108 -3.82 -0.97 2.03
N LYS A 109 -3.97 0.05 1.18
CA LYS A 109 -4.52 1.35 1.61
C LYS A 109 -5.96 1.22 2.08
N ARG A 110 -6.81 0.48 1.34
CA ARG A 110 -8.19 0.19 1.74
C ARG A 110 -8.23 -0.55 3.09
N ALA A 111 -7.39 -1.57 3.26
CA ALA A 111 -7.27 -2.29 4.52
C ALA A 111 -6.91 -1.38 5.71
N GLN A 112 -5.96 -0.47 5.53
CA GLN A 112 -5.61 0.52 6.58
C GLN A 112 -6.77 1.44 6.95
N LEU A 113 -7.57 1.85 5.96
CA LEU A 113 -8.75 2.69 6.20
C LEU A 113 -9.86 1.91 6.92
N ILE A 114 -10.03 0.62 6.61
CA ILE A 114 -10.93 -0.28 7.33
C ILE A 114 -10.46 -0.45 8.79
N ASP A 115 -9.17 -0.71 8.99
CA ASP A 115 -8.58 -0.93 10.33
C ASP A 115 -8.75 0.26 11.26
N ARG A 116 -8.68 1.48 10.70
CA ARG A 116 -8.85 2.72 11.46
C ARG A 116 -10.25 2.84 12.07
N GLU A 117 -11.27 2.47 11.30
CA GLU A 117 -12.67 2.62 11.71
C GLU A 117 -13.20 1.41 12.48
N LEU A 118 -12.55 0.25 12.33
CA LEU A 118 -13.02 -1.04 12.86
C LEU A 118 -13.30 -1.02 14.36
N LEU A 119 -12.37 -0.48 15.17
CA LEU A 119 -12.54 -0.48 16.62
C LEU A 119 -13.73 0.39 17.07
N PHE A 120 -13.93 1.53 16.41
CA PHE A 120 -15.06 2.43 16.70
C PHE A 120 -16.38 1.75 16.32
N ALA A 121 -16.47 1.23 15.09
CA ALA A 121 -17.65 0.53 14.62
C ALA A 121 -18.04 -0.67 15.51
N LEU A 122 -17.06 -1.46 15.97
CA LEU A 122 -17.35 -2.57 16.88
C LEU A 122 -17.85 -2.11 18.25
N ARG A 123 -17.33 -0.98 18.77
CA ARG A 123 -17.86 -0.38 20.01
C ARG A 123 -19.29 0.08 19.84
N ASP A 124 -19.61 0.67 18.70
CA ASP A 124 -20.97 1.13 18.40
C ASP A 124 -21.93 -0.06 18.30
N ILE A 125 -21.56 -1.16 17.62
CA ILE A 125 -22.33 -2.42 17.66
C ILE A 125 -22.54 -2.88 19.11
N SER A 126 -21.53 -2.81 19.98
CA SER A 126 -21.66 -3.25 21.37
C SER A 126 -22.71 -2.45 22.13
N VAL A 127 -22.74 -1.13 21.95
CA VAL A 127 -23.74 -0.26 22.57
C VAL A 127 -25.14 -0.60 22.05
N GLU A 128 -25.28 -0.85 20.75
CA GLU A 128 -26.55 -1.20 20.12
C GLU A 128 -27.07 -2.59 20.55
N LEU A 129 -26.18 -3.56 20.71
CA LEU A 129 -26.50 -4.87 21.26
C LEU A 129 -26.92 -4.78 22.73
N ASP A 130 -26.24 -3.96 23.54
CA ASP A 130 -26.60 -3.70 24.94
C ASP A 130 -27.97 -3.00 25.06
N ALA A 131 -28.36 -2.22 24.05
CA ALA A 131 -29.69 -1.62 23.92
C ALA A 131 -30.77 -2.63 23.47
N GLY A 132 -30.39 -3.87 23.19
CA GLY A 132 -31.30 -4.98 22.85
C GLY A 132 -31.57 -5.15 21.36
N MET A 133 -30.82 -4.48 20.47
CA MET A 133 -30.93 -4.72 19.04
C MET A 133 -30.28 -6.03 18.62
N SER A 134 -30.72 -6.59 17.49
CA SER A 134 -30.08 -7.77 16.93
C SER A 134 -28.72 -7.41 16.32
N PHE A 135 -27.81 -8.40 16.24
CA PHE A 135 -26.51 -8.21 15.61
C PHE A 135 -26.63 -7.81 14.12
N VAL A 136 -27.62 -8.37 13.41
CA VAL A 136 -27.85 -8.04 11.99
C VAL A 136 -28.33 -6.61 11.83
N ASP A 137 -29.24 -6.14 12.68
CA ASP A 137 -29.71 -4.74 12.66
C ASP A 137 -28.59 -3.77 13.02
N SER A 138 -27.73 -4.15 13.98
CA SER A 138 -26.55 -3.38 14.35
C SER A 138 -25.54 -3.25 13.21
N LEU A 139 -25.37 -4.31 12.39
CA LEU A 139 -24.56 -4.23 11.16
C LEU A 139 -25.16 -3.30 10.09
N ASP A 140 -26.49 -3.24 10.00
CA ASP A 140 -27.20 -2.36 9.06
C ASP A 140 -26.94 -0.88 9.37
N LEU A 141 -26.84 -0.52 10.65
CA LEU A 141 -26.50 0.84 11.09
C LEU A 141 -25.07 1.26 10.68
N LEU A 142 -24.14 0.32 10.57
CA LEU A 142 -22.76 0.59 10.14
C LEU A 142 -22.59 0.73 8.63
N THR A 143 -23.65 0.52 7.84
CA THR A 143 -23.59 0.65 6.37
C THR A 143 -23.36 2.09 5.90
N GLU A 144 -23.42 3.05 6.80
CA GLU A 144 -23.07 4.46 6.59
C GLU A 144 -22.14 4.96 7.71
N GLY A 145 -21.35 6.01 7.44
CA GLY A 145 -20.56 6.70 8.48
C GLY A 145 -19.10 6.26 8.68
N TYR A 146 -18.70 5.05 8.28
CA TYR A 146 -17.36 4.47 8.51
C TYR A 146 -16.54 4.26 7.22
N GLY A 147 -16.84 5.01 6.17
CA GLY A 147 -16.09 5.00 4.91
C GLY A 147 -16.01 3.61 4.26
N HIS A 148 -14.78 3.09 4.08
CA HIS A 148 -14.59 1.77 3.44
C HIS A 148 -15.04 0.59 4.30
N LEU A 149 -15.12 0.73 5.63
CA LEU A 149 -15.69 -0.31 6.48
C LEU A 149 -17.19 -0.45 6.24
N SER A 150 -17.90 0.68 6.09
CA SER A 150 -19.32 0.71 5.75
C SER A 150 -19.63 -0.02 4.44
N GLU A 151 -18.76 0.09 3.43
CA GLU A 151 -18.90 -0.69 2.18
C GLU A 151 -18.88 -2.21 2.44
N GLU A 152 -17.99 -2.70 3.31
CA GLU A 152 -17.91 -4.12 3.67
C GLU A 152 -19.14 -4.57 4.48
N MET A 153 -19.61 -3.74 5.42
CA MET A 153 -20.82 -4.03 6.20
C MET A 153 -22.05 -4.09 5.31
N ASN A 154 -22.16 -3.17 4.35
CA ASN A 154 -23.26 -3.14 3.38
C ASN A 154 -23.30 -4.40 2.51
N GLU A 155 -22.16 -4.92 2.06
CA GLU A 155 -22.11 -6.18 1.32
C GLU A 155 -22.58 -7.37 2.18
N ILE A 156 -22.19 -7.43 3.47
CA ILE A 156 -22.67 -8.47 4.40
C ILE A 156 -24.19 -8.38 4.57
N VAL A 157 -24.71 -7.19 4.88
CA VAL A 157 -26.15 -6.97 5.12
C VAL A 157 -26.96 -7.26 3.86
N LYS A 158 -26.46 -6.87 2.69
CA LYS A 158 -27.09 -7.17 1.40
C LYS A 158 -27.15 -8.67 1.13
N ASP A 159 -26.07 -9.41 1.38
CA ASP A 159 -26.06 -10.87 1.23
C ASP A 159 -27.11 -11.53 2.14
N ILE A 160 -27.25 -11.05 3.38
CA ILE A 160 -28.24 -11.53 4.35
C ILE A 160 -29.67 -11.22 3.87
N ARG A 161 -29.93 -9.99 3.40
CA ARG A 161 -31.25 -9.57 2.89
C ARG A 161 -31.71 -10.40 1.68
N ILE A 162 -30.78 -10.92 0.88
CA ILE A 162 -31.06 -11.79 -0.28
C ILE A 162 -31.23 -13.27 0.15
N GLY A 163 -31.08 -13.58 1.45
CA GLY A 163 -31.32 -14.90 2.03
C GLY A 163 -30.06 -15.74 2.24
N THR A 164 -28.87 -15.14 2.16
CA THR A 164 -27.62 -15.82 2.56
C THR A 164 -27.56 -15.93 4.09
N PRO A 165 -27.18 -17.09 4.66
CA PRO A 165 -26.91 -17.19 6.10
C PRO A 165 -25.85 -16.19 6.56
N LEU A 166 -26.01 -15.64 7.76
CA LEU A 166 -25.06 -14.67 8.34
C LEU A 166 -23.62 -15.22 8.33
N GLU A 167 -23.48 -16.49 8.68
CA GLU A 167 -22.22 -17.22 8.71
C GLU A 167 -21.52 -17.18 7.35
N ASP A 168 -22.25 -17.51 6.29
CA ASP A 168 -21.71 -17.54 4.92
C ASP A 168 -21.37 -16.13 4.43
N ALA A 169 -22.18 -15.12 4.77
CA ALA A 169 -21.94 -13.73 4.42
C ALA A 169 -20.66 -13.18 5.08
N MET A 170 -20.49 -13.45 6.39
CA MET A 170 -19.29 -13.08 7.13
C MET A 170 -18.04 -13.81 6.59
N GLU A 171 -18.15 -15.11 6.29
CA GLU A 171 -17.03 -15.87 5.74
C GLU A 171 -16.59 -15.32 4.37
N ARG A 172 -17.54 -14.98 3.49
CA ARG A 172 -17.24 -14.34 2.19
C ARG A 172 -16.53 -13.01 2.36
N SER A 173 -17.01 -12.15 3.26
CA SER A 173 -16.38 -10.85 3.54
C SER A 173 -14.94 -11.04 4.04
N MET A 174 -14.73 -11.95 5.00
CA MET A 174 -13.39 -12.27 5.48
C MET A 174 -12.47 -12.78 4.37
N ARG A 175 -12.96 -13.63 3.45
CA ARG A 175 -12.13 -14.16 2.36
C ARG A 175 -11.68 -13.08 1.37
N LYS A 176 -12.50 -12.07 1.10
CA LYS A 176 -12.20 -10.99 0.15
C LYS A 176 -11.33 -9.88 0.75
N ASN A 177 -11.50 -9.58 2.04
CA ASN A 177 -10.83 -8.44 2.66
C ASN A 177 -9.32 -8.67 2.81
N THR A 178 -8.49 -7.65 2.62
CA THR A 178 -7.02 -7.74 2.81
C THR A 178 -6.52 -7.39 4.20
N SER A 179 -7.34 -6.75 5.03
CA SER A 179 -7.00 -6.43 6.40
C SER A 179 -6.86 -7.70 7.26
N LYS A 180 -5.77 -7.76 8.03
CA LYS A 180 -5.55 -8.83 9.01
C LYS A 180 -6.36 -8.57 10.29
N LEU A 181 -6.48 -7.32 10.72
CA LEU A 181 -7.18 -6.94 11.94
C LEU A 181 -8.69 -7.23 11.79
N TYR A 182 -9.27 -6.78 10.67
CA TYR A 182 -10.65 -7.07 10.29
C TYR A 182 -10.93 -8.58 10.27
N LYS A 183 -10.12 -9.35 9.54
CA LYS A 183 -10.26 -10.82 9.48
C LYS A 183 -10.23 -11.45 10.86
N SER A 184 -9.30 -11.02 11.71
CA SER A 184 -9.12 -11.58 13.04
C SER A 184 -10.31 -11.25 13.95
N ALA A 185 -10.82 -10.03 13.88
CA ALA A 185 -12.01 -9.60 14.59
C ALA A 185 -13.25 -10.37 14.14
N MET A 186 -13.54 -10.35 12.83
CA MET A 186 -14.69 -11.03 12.24
C MET A 186 -14.65 -12.54 12.49
N LEU A 187 -13.47 -13.17 12.45
CA LEU A 187 -13.33 -14.61 12.70
C LEU A 187 -13.67 -14.96 14.15
N ARG A 188 -13.29 -14.11 15.12
CA ARG A 188 -13.63 -14.32 16.53
C ARG A 188 -15.14 -14.17 16.75
N ILE A 189 -15.74 -13.16 16.16
CA ILE A 189 -17.20 -12.94 16.23
C ILE A 189 -17.94 -14.12 15.59
N PHE A 190 -17.54 -14.52 14.39
CA PHE A 190 -18.10 -15.66 13.66
C PHE A 190 -18.05 -16.95 14.48
N ASN A 191 -16.88 -17.29 15.04
CA ASN A 191 -16.73 -18.50 15.85
C ASN A 191 -17.55 -18.46 17.14
N GLY A 192 -17.65 -17.30 17.77
CA GLY A 192 -18.47 -17.14 18.98
C GLY A 192 -19.96 -17.28 18.68
N ILE A 193 -20.47 -16.66 17.62
CA ILE A 193 -21.85 -16.83 17.15
C ILE A 193 -22.15 -18.31 16.87
N ARG A 194 -21.26 -18.99 16.14
CA ARG A 194 -21.42 -20.42 15.83
C ARG A 194 -21.43 -21.32 17.07
N SER A 195 -20.72 -20.93 18.13
CA SER A 195 -20.71 -21.65 19.41
C SER A 195 -21.92 -21.35 20.30
N GLY A 196 -22.82 -20.44 19.88
CA GLY A 196 -23.96 -19.99 20.68
C GLY A 196 -23.56 -19.10 21.85
N ALA A 197 -22.41 -18.42 21.77
CA ALA A 197 -21.98 -17.48 22.79
C ALA A 197 -22.89 -16.24 22.80
N ASP A 198 -23.03 -15.64 23.97
CA ASP A 198 -23.69 -14.34 24.13
C ASP A 198 -22.93 -13.27 23.34
N ILE A 199 -23.59 -12.64 22.35
CA ILE A 199 -22.95 -11.72 21.41
C ILE A 199 -22.41 -10.46 22.10
N PRO A 200 -23.14 -9.78 23.00
CA PRO A 200 -22.61 -8.63 23.75
C PRO A 200 -21.32 -8.96 24.52
N THR A 201 -21.33 -10.07 25.28
CA THR A 201 -20.16 -10.53 26.04
C THR A 201 -18.99 -10.87 25.13
N LEU A 202 -19.25 -11.59 24.03
CA LEU A 202 -18.25 -11.94 23.02
C LEU A 202 -17.62 -10.68 22.40
N LEU A 203 -18.45 -9.71 22.01
CA LEU A 203 -18.01 -8.50 21.35
C LEU A 203 -17.16 -7.63 22.29
N SER A 204 -17.53 -7.54 23.56
CA SER A 204 -16.72 -6.87 24.59
C SER A 204 -15.30 -7.45 24.67
N VAL A 205 -15.17 -8.79 24.67
CA VAL A 205 -13.87 -9.46 24.65
C VAL A 205 -13.11 -9.19 23.35
N VAL A 206 -13.78 -9.16 22.20
CA VAL A 206 -13.14 -8.83 20.92
C VAL A 206 -12.63 -7.38 20.91
N ILE A 207 -13.41 -6.43 21.41
CA ILE A 207 -13.05 -5.02 21.52
C ILE A 207 -11.86 -4.82 22.46
N GLU A 208 -11.83 -5.51 23.61
CA GLU A 208 -10.71 -5.43 24.55
C GLU A 208 -9.42 -5.94 23.89
N ASN A 209 -9.48 -7.10 23.23
CA ASN A 209 -8.34 -7.65 22.50
C ASN A 209 -7.84 -6.71 21.40
N LEU A 210 -8.75 -6.12 20.60
CA LEU A 210 -8.38 -5.16 19.55
C LEU A 210 -7.82 -3.86 20.12
N THR A 211 -8.34 -3.42 21.27
CA THR A 211 -7.83 -2.23 21.97
C THR A 211 -6.40 -2.47 22.45
N GLU A 212 -6.11 -3.64 23.03
CA GLU A 212 -4.75 -4.01 23.44
C GLU A 212 -3.80 -4.18 22.25
N GLU A 213 -4.27 -4.78 21.15
CA GLU A 213 -3.48 -4.87 19.91
C GLU A 213 -3.17 -3.48 19.33
N THR A 214 -4.15 -2.58 19.32
CA THR A 214 -3.97 -1.19 18.85
C THR A 214 -2.97 -0.44 19.74
N LYS A 215 -3.08 -0.56 21.07
CA LYS A 215 -2.10 0.00 22.02
C LYS A 215 -0.70 -0.56 21.77
N ALA A 216 -0.58 -1.87 21.54
CA ALA A 216 0.70 -2.50 21.25
C ALA A 216 1.30 -1.99 19.93
N GLN A 217 0.49 -1.80 18.88
CA GLN A 217 0.93 -1.21 17.61
C GLN A 217 1.41 0.23 17.79
N VAL A 218 0.67 1.06 18.52
CA VAL A 218 1.08 2.45 18.82
C VAL A 218 2.38 2.48 19.63
N LYS A 219 2.55 1.59 20.61
CA LYS A 219 3.77 1.49 21.41
C LYS A 219 4.97 1.04 20.57
N ALA A 220 4.80 -0.01 19.76
CA ALA A 220 5.84 -0.50 18.85
C ALA A 220 6.26 0.59 17.85
N TYR A 221 5.29 1.32 17.32
CA TYR A 221 5.52 2.46 16.45
C TYR A 221 6.33 3.58 17.14
N GLY A 222 5.98 3.94 18.37
CA GLY A 222 6.74 4.90 19.17
C GLY A 222 8.19 4.45 19.40
N GLN A 223 8.40 3.15 19.63
CA GLN A 223 9.75 2.56 19.76
C GLN A 223 10.53 2.63 18.44
N GLU A 224 9.89 2.32 17.30
CA GLU A 224 10.51 2.44 15.98
C GLU A 224 10.93 3.88 15.68
N ILE A 225 10.05 4.88 15.90
CA ILE A 225 10.43 6.29 15.74
C ILE A 225 11.63 6.61 16.63
N ASN A 226 11.58 6.22 17.89
CA ASN A 226 12.64 6.56 18.85
C ASN A 226 13.99 5.97 18.41
N LEU A 227 13.99 4.73 17.90
CA LEU A 227 15.18 4.10 17.32
C LEU A 227 15.70 4.92 16.13
N TRP A 228 14.84 5.26 15.17
CA TRP A 228 15.22 6.06 14.00
C TRP A 228 15.70 7.46 14.37
N ALA A 229 15.06 8.11 15.33
CA ALA A 229 15.47 9.40 15.86
C ALA A 229 16.87 9.31 16.52
N THR A 230 17.09 8.29 17.35
CA THR A 230 18.40 8.06 18.00
C THR A 230 19.49 7.79 16.97
N LEU A 231 19.23 6.94 15.97
CA LEU A 231 20.17 6.68 14.88
C LEU A 231 20.47 7.95 14.08
N TYR A 232 19.46 8.77 13.81
CA TYR A 232 19.65 10.07 13.16
C TYR A 232 20.50 11.03 14.00
N LEU A 233 20.27 11.11 15.31
CA LEU A 233 21.11 11.91 16.20
C LEU A 233 22.57 11.44 16.17
N MET A 234 22.81 10.12 16.26
CA MET A 234 24.18 9.58 16.26
C MET A 234 24.88 9.74 14.91
N VAL A 235 24.25 9.31 13.81
CA VAL A 235 24.87 9.25 12.48
C VAL A 235 24.73 10.55 11.70
N GLY A 236 23.61 11.25 11.86
CA GLY A 236 23.37 12.50 11.15
C GLY A 236 23.99 13.72 11.82
N ILE A 237 24.01 13.76 13.16
CA ILE A 237 24.45 14.95 13.89
C ILE A 237 25.79 14.71 14.60
N VAL A 238 25.90 13.70 15.46
CA VAL A 238 27.09 13.49 16.31
C VAL A 238 28.30 13.06 15.49
N LEU A 239 28.20 12.03 14.65
CA LEU A 239 29.34 11.55 13.86
C LEU A 239 29.92 12.63 12.92
N PRO A 240 29.12 13.41 12.17
CA PRO A 240 29.65 14.47 11.33
C PRO A 240 30.27 15.63 12.10
N SER A 241 29.65 16.04 13.21
CA SER A 241 30.17 17.12 14.04
C SER A 241 31.51 16.73 14.71
N MET A 242 31.60 15.52 15.26
CA MET A 242 32.85 14.98 15.78
C MET A 242 33.87 14.79 14.66
N GLY A 243 33.48 14.25 13.52
CA GLY A 243 34.35 14.04 12.36
C GLY A 243 34.95 15.34 11.84
N LEU A 244 34.14 16.39 11.71
CA LEU A 244 34.61 17.73 11.32
C LEU A 244 35.58 18.29 12.36
N THR A 245 35.25 18.17 13.65
CA THR A 245 36.10 18.67 14.74
C THR A 245 37.46 17.95 14.75
N LEU A 246 37.46 16.60 14.65
CA LEU A 246 38.68 15.81 14.59
C LEU A 246 39.50 16.13 13.34
N MET A 247 38.85 16.34 12.20
CA MET A 247 39.52 16.72 10.96
C MET A 247 40.26 18.05 11.10
N VAL A 248 39.61 19.08 11.66
CA VAL A 248 40.22 20.39 11.93
C VAL A 248 41.37 20.27 12.94
N MET A 249 41.20 19.48 13.99
CA MET A 249 42.24 19.23 14.97
C MET A 249 43.47 18.53 14.34
N LEU A 250 43.26 17.46 13.55
CA LEU A 250 44.34 16.74 12.89
C LEU A 250 45.07 17.60 11.85
N SER A 251 44.36 18.44 11.12
CA SER A 251 44.98 19.42 10.21
C SER A 251 45.93 20.36 10.95
N THR A 252 45.56 20.80 12.15
CA THR A 252 46.39 21.66 12.99
C THR A 252 47.68 20.95 13.43
N PHE A 253 47.63 19.66 13.74
CA PHE A 253 48.82 18.89 14.17
C PHE A 253 49.72 18.43 13.02
N THR A 254 49.11 18.05 11.89
CA THR A 254 49.83 17.49 10.73
C THR A 254 50.34 18.55 9.77
N GLY A 255 49.86 19.80 9.89
CA GLY A 255 50.17 20.88 8.96
C GLY A 255 49.53 20.70 7.57
N LEU A 256 48.69 19.69 7.38
CA LEU A 256 47.91 19.50 6.16
C LEU A 256 46.83 20.57 6.12
N ALA A 257 46.98 21.56 5.24
CA ALA A 257 45.99 22.59 5.04
C ALA A 257 44.69 21.98 4.49
N ILE A 258 43.60 22.07 5.26
CA ILE A 258 42.27 21.78 4.74
C ILE A 258 41.94 22.87 3.73
N THR A 259 41.75 22.49 2.47
CA THR A 259 41.33 23.44 1.43
C THR A 259 39.91 23.94 1.72
N GLU A 260 39.66 25.23 1.55
CA GLU A 260 38.33 25.83 1.73
C GLU A 260 37.25 25.10 0.91
N SER A 261 37.60 24.63 -0.30
CA SER A 261 36.71 23.84 -1.16
C SER A 261 36.24 22.52 -0.53
N LEU A 262 37.09 21.85 0.25
CA LEU A 262 36.75 20.60 0.93
C LEU A 262 35.76 20.84 2.07
N VAL A 263 35.93 21.94 2.82
CA VAL A 263 34.98 22.33 3.87
C VAL A 263 33.62 22.65 3.27
N TYR A 264 33.56 23.49 2.23
CA TYR A 264 32.29 23.82 1.58
C TYR A 264 31.60 22.59 0.97
N MET A 265 32.36 21.66 0.38
CA MET A 265 31.82 20.41 -0.17
C MET A 265 31.25 19.51 0.94
N LEU A 266 31.96 19.36 2.07
CA LEU A 266 31.49 18.59 3.22
C LEU A 266 30.25 19.21 3.85
N THR A 267 30.23 20.54 4.02
CA THR A 267 29.06 21.25 4.54
C THR A 267 27.85 21.10 3.61
N PHE A 268 28.04 21.24 2.30
CA PHE A 268 26.97 21.05 1.32
C PHE A 268 26.43 19.61 1.34
N PHE A 269 27.31 18.62 1.38
CA PHE A 269 26.93 17.21 1.48
C PHE A 269 26.15 16.92 2.76
N LEU A 270 26.61 17.45 3.91
CA LEU A 270 25.89 17.31 5.17
C LEU A 270 24.52 17.95 5.13
N LEU A 271 24.37 19.12 4.52
CA LEU A 271 23.09 19.80 4.39
C LEU A 271 22.11 18.97 3.54
N MET A 272 22.58 18.40 2.42
CA MET A 272 21.80 17.47 1.60
C MET A 272 21.40 16.21 2.37
N PHE A 273 22.33 15.63 3.15
CA PHE A 273 22.06 14.47 3.98
C PHE A 273 20.98 14.76 5.04
N HIS A 274 21.07 15.89 5.74
CA HIS A 274 20.07 16.31 6.73
C HIS A 274 18.70 16.52 6.10
N ALA A 275 18.64 17.18 4.93
CA ALA A 275 17.38 17.35 4.20
C ALA A 275 16.74 16.01 3.82
N SER A 276 17.54 15.07 3.33
CA SER A 276 17.10 13.70 3.00
C SER A 276 16.61 12.94 4.24
N ALA A 277 17.36 13.00 5.34
CA ALA A 277 17.01 12.33 6.59
C ALA A 277 15.72 12.87 7.22
N ILE A 278 15.49 14.19 7.20
CA ILE A 278 14.23 14.82 7.63
C ILE A 278 13.07 14.37 6.74
N GLY A 279 13.28 14.30 5.41
CA GLY A 279 12.30 13.78 4.48
C GLY A 279 11.92 12.32 4.77
N PHE A 280 12.92 11.47 5.02
CA PHE A 280 12.73 10.07 5.41
C PHE A 280 11.95 9.96 6.72
N LEU A 281 12.32 10.71 7.77
CA LEU A 281 11.61 10.71 9.05
C LEU A 281 10.16 11.20 8.92
N ARG A 282 9.89 12.22 8.09
CA ARG A 282 8.52 12.70 7.84
C ARG A 282 7.66 11.65 7.15
N SER A 283 8.22 10.88 6.22
CA SER A 283 7.50 9.82 5.50
C SER A 283 7.03 8.67 6.41
N ARG A 284 7.61 8.56 7.60
CA ARG A 284 7.28 7.52 8.58
C ARG A 284 6.25 7.93 9.62
N ARG A 285 5.76 9.20 9.64
CA ARG A 285 4.72 9.68 10.57
C ARG A 285 3.44 8.83 10.43
N PRO A 286 2.76 8.47 11.54
CA PRO A 286 1.58 7.63 11.45
C PRO A 286 0.39 8.48 10.98
N LEU A 287 -0.54 7.87 10.27
CA LEU A 287 -1.81 8.50 9.86
C LEU A 287 -2.91 8.35 10.92
N VAL A 288 -2.53 8.00 12.16
CA VAL A 288 -3.47 7.78 13.25
C VAL A 288 -3.58 9.06 14.05
N GLU A 289 -4.59 9.88 13.74
CA GLU A 289 -5.14 10.80 14.71
C GLU A 289 -5.85 9.92 15.76
N VAL A 290 -5.35 9.94 16.99
CA VAL A 290 -6.03 9.41 18.17
C VAL A 290 -6.96 10.49 18.69
#